data_AF-A0A644ZM06-F1
#
_entry.id   AF-A0A644ZM06-F1
#
_cell.length_a   1.000
_cell.length_b   1.000
_cell.length_c   1.000
_cell.angle_alpha   90.00
_cell.angle_beta   90.00
_cell.angle_gamma   90.00
#
_symmetry.space_group_name_H-M   'P 1'
#
loop_
_entity.id
_entity.type
_entity.pdbx_description
1 polymer ?
#
loop_
_entity_poly.entity_id
_entity_poly.type
_entity_poly.pdbx_seq_one_letter_code
_entity_poly.pdbx_strand_id
1 'polypeptide(L)'
;MKMIGETREIYHDDQYPSIMELIHKPIKEKEKVLRYMKKCHVDAVAPAIVHDVINPENRIPNLFLMSDGTYGWRSDVIYYVEKYDMALPEEFVQHVLSKVKKIQA
;
A
#
# COMPACT_ATOMS: atom_id res chain seq x y z
N MET A 1 -6.34 -10.62 -9.95
CA MET A 1 -5.87 -9.37 -9.30
C MET A 1 -4.53 -9.67 -8.64
N LYS A 2 -3.52 -8.81 -8.81
CA LYS A 2 -2.21 -8.97 -8.16
C LYS A 2 -2.18 -8.15 -6.87
N MET A 3 -1.82 -8.78 -5.75
CA MET A 3 -1.70 -8.08 -4.47
C MET A 3 -0.38 -7.31 -4.40
N ILE A 4 -0.39 -6.18 -3.71
CA ILE A 4 0.82 -5.39 -3.42
C ILE A 4 0.97 -5.18 -1.91
N GLY A 5 2.21 -5.01 -1.48
CA GLY A 5 2.54 -4.73 -0.08
C GLY A 5 2.38 -5.94 0.84
N GLU A 6 2.42 -7.15 0.30
CA GLU A 6 2.50 -8.37 1.10
C GLU A 6 3.88 -8.44 1.78
N THR A 7 3.87 -8.47 3.11
CA THR A 7 5.09 -8.54 3.93
C THR A 7 5.01 -9.71 4.89
N ARG A 8 6.17 -10.26 5.25
CA ARG A 8 6.26 -11.37 6.19
C ARG A 8 5.58 -11.08 7.52
N GLU A 9 5.74 -9.88 8.07
CA GLU A 9 5.21 -9.53 9.40
C GLU A 9 3.68 -9.53 9.43
N ILE A 10 3.04 -9.26 8.28
CA ILE A 10 1.59 -9.21 8.16
C ILE A 10 1.02 -10.59 7.83
N TYR A 11 1.70 -11.35 6.97
CA TYR A 11 1.21 -12.63 6.44
C TYR A 11 1.76 -13.85 7.20
N HIS A 12 2.73 -13.64 8.10
CA HIS A 12 3.44 -14.69 8.84
C HIS A 12 4.05 -15.76 7.91
N ASP A 13 4.59 -15.31 6.78
CA ASP A 13 5.12 -16.17 5.73
C ASP A 13 6.45 -15.61 5.18
N ASP A 14 7.51 -16.42 5.29
CA ASP A 14 8.89 -16.07 4.91
C ASP A 14 9.10 -15.96 3.40
N GLN A 15 8.12 -16.32 2.57
CA GLN A 15 8.21 -16.09 1.12
C GLN A 15 8.12 -14.60 0.76
N TYR A 16 7.58 -13.77 1.66
CA TYR A 16 7.42 -12.33 1.45
C TYR A 16 8.59 -11.54 2.07
N PRO A 17 8.95 -10.38 1.49
CA PRO A 17 9.97 -9.51 2.07
C PRO A 17 9.54 -8.99 3.45
N SER A 18 10.54 -8.68 4.28
CA SER A 18 10.27 -7.96 5.53
C SER A 18 9.89 -6.51 5.24
N ILE A 19 8.96 -5.95 6.00
CA ILE A 19 8.67 -4.51 5.93
C ILE A 19 9.92 -3.66 6.17
N MET A 20 10.84 -4.13 7.02
CA MET A 20 12.09 -3.42 7.34
C MET A 20 13.03 -3.32 6.13
N GLU A 21 12.93 -4.25 5.19
CA GLU A 21 13.70 -4.23 3.94
C GLU A 21 13.08 -3.31 2.88
N LEU A 22 11.82 -2.91 3.05
CA LEU A 22 11.07 -2.12 2.08
C LEU A 22 10.97 -0.64 2.43
N ILE A 23 11.14 -0.26 3.70
CA ILE A 23 11.06 1.14 4.15
C ILE A 23 12.31 1.96 3.86
N HIS A 24 12.19 3.29 3.97
CA HIS A 24 13.20 4.29 3.61
C HIS A 24 13.64 4.21 2.14
N LYS A 25 12.73 3.79 1.27
CA LYS A 25 12.92 3.61 -0.17
C LYS A 25 11.82 4.35 -0.94
N PRO A 26 11.91 5.68 -1.03
CA PRO A 26 10.85 6.51 -1.60
C PRO A 26 10.57 6.13 -3.06
N ILE A 27 9.28 6.12 -3.41
CA ILE A 27 8.82 5.84 -4.77
C ILE A 27 8.69 7.12 -5.59
N LYS A 28 8.77 6.97 -6.92
CA LYS A 28 8.57 8.07 -7.86
C LYS A 28 7.15 8.63 -7.78
N GLU A 29 7.02 9.95 -7.76
CA GLU A 29 5.73 10.67 -7.74
C GLU A 29 4.79 10.19 -6.61
N LYS A 30 5.36 9.93 -5.42
CA LYS A 30 4.70 9.39 -4.22
C LYS A 30 3.32 10.01 -3.95
N GLU A 31 3.18 11.33 -4.02
CA GLU A 31 1.93 12.02 -3.73
C GLU A 31 0.82 11.68 -4.74
N LYS A 32 1.16 11.43 -6.01
CA LYS A 32 0.19 11.00 -7.03
C LYS A 32 -0.21 9.55 -6.79
N VAL A 33 0.74 8.70 -6.43
CA VAL A 33 0.48 7.28 -6.12
C VAL A 33 -0.43 7.17 -4.90
N LEU A 34 -0.11 7.85 -3.80
CA LEU A 34 -0.93 7.88 -2.59
C LEU A 34 -2.35 8.39 -2.88
N ARG A 35 -2.48 9.48 -3.65
CA ARG A 35 -3.78 10.04 -4.01
C ARG A 35 -4.61 9.08 -4.87
N TYR A 36 -3.96 8.35 -5.78
CA TYR A 36 -4.62 7.32 -6.57
C TYR A 36 -5.13 6.20 -5.66
N MET A 37 -4.24 5.62 -4.84
CA MET A 37 -4.58 4.50 -3.95
C MET A 37 -5.72 4.84 -2.98
N LYS A 38 -5.69 6.04 -2.38
CA LYS A 38 -6.73 6.53 -1.45
C LYS A 38 -8.09 6.78 -2.11
N LYS A 39 -8.15 6.92 -3.44
CA LYS A 39 -9.40 7.16 -4.20
C LYS A 39 -10.01 5.89 -4.81
N CYS A 40 -9.28 4.78 -4.79
CA CYS A 40 -9.73 3.52 -5.35
C CYS A 40 -10.89 2.90 -4.55
N HIS A 41 -11.55 1.92 -5.17
CA HIS A 41 -12.71 1.26 -4.58
C HIS A 41 -12.30 0.47 -3.33
N VAL A 42 -13.19 0.44 -2.34
CA VAL A 42 -13.05 -0.38 -1.13
C VAL A 42 -13.87 -1.65 -1.34
N ASP A 43 -13.18 -2.77 -1.52
CA ASP A 43 -13.80 -4.08 -1.76
C ASP A 43 -14.34 -4.70 -0.45
N ALA A 44 -13.62 -4.48 0.66
CA ALA A 44 -14.00 -5.02 1.96
C ALA A 44 -13.49 -4.15 3.11
N VAL A 45 -14.19 -4.25 4.25
CA VAL A 45 -13.83 -3.57 5.50
C VAL A 45 -13.63 -4.62 6.59
N ALA A 46 -12.52 -4.55 7.32
CA ALA A 46 -12.27 -5.37 8.49
C ALA A 46 -12.34 -4.50 9.76
N PRO A 47 -13.24 -4.81 10.72
CA PRO A 47 -13.33 -4.10 11.99
C PRO A 47 -12.24 -4.60 12.95
N ALA A 48 -10.98 -4.32 12.62
CA ALA A 48 -9.81 -4.71 13.40
C ALA A 48 -9.01 -3.49 13.82
N ILE A 49 -8.43 -3.54 15.03
CA ILE A 49 -7.38 -2.61 15.45
C ILE A 49 -6.08 -3.14 14.85
N VAL A 50 -5.52 -2.41 13.91
CA VAL A 50 -4.22 -2.72 13.31
C VAL A 50 -3.17 -1.87 14.00
N HIS A 51 -2.09 -2.51 14.46
CA HIS A 51 -0.93 -1.83 15.00
C HIS A 51 0.12 -1.66 13.91
N ASP A 52 0.81 -0.53 13.95
CA ASP A 52 1.98 -0.28 13.12
C ASP A 52 3.09 -1.26 13.51
N VAL A 53 3.56 -2.05 12.54
CA VAL A 53 4.59 -3.08 12.74
C VAL A 53 5.92 -2.48 13.15
N ILE A 54 6.22 -1.25 12.73
CA ILE A 54 7.50 -0.58 12.97
C ILE A 54 7.49 0.14 14.32
N ASN A 55 6.35 0.72 14.69
CA ASN A 55 6.15 1.33 16.01
C ASN A 55 4.79 0.92 16.59
N PRO A 56 4.73 -0.20 17.34
CA PRO A 56 3.48 -0.81 17.84
C PRO A 56 2.61 0.06 18.73
N GLU A 57 3.16 1.13 19.30
CA GLU A 57 2.37 2.12 20.06
C GLU A 57 1.40 2.91 19.16
N ASN A 58 1.66 2.97 17.86
CA ASN A 58 0.78 3.62 16.90
C ASN A 58 -0.31 2.66 16.39
N ARG A 59 -1.54 3.18 16.35
CA ARG A 59 -2.69 2.49 15.76
C ARG A 59 -2.92 2.98 14.34
N ILE A 60 -3.15 2.05 13.42
CA ILE A 60 -3.61 2.32 12.06
C ILE A 60 -5.14 2.21 12.08
N PRO A 61 -5.86 3.33 11.90
CA PRO A 61 -7.32 3.33 12.00
C PRO A 61 -7.94 2.69 10.76
N ASN A 62 -8.81 1.69 11.00
CA ASN A 62 -9.59 0.96 10.00
C ASN A 62 -8.76 0.22 8.94
N LEU A 63 -9.03 -1.08 8.78
CA LEU A 63 -8.41 -1.88 7.75
C LEU A 63 -9.37 -2.09 6.58
N PHE A 64 -8.95 -1.67 5.40
CA PHE A 64 -9.70 -1.81 4.16
C PHE A 64 -8.92 -2.66 3.18
N LEU A 65 -9.62 -3.52 2.44
CA LEU A 65 -9.11 -4.06 1.18
C LEU A 65 -9.58 -3.14 0.07
N MET A 66 -8.64 -2.63 -0.72
CA MET A 66 -8.88 -1.70 -1.82
C MET A 66 -8.34 -2.27 -3.12
N SER A 67 -8.93 -1.89 -4.25
CA SER A 67 -8.42 -2.27 -5.56
C SER A 67 -8.78 -1.28 -6.67
N ASP A 68 -8.07 -1.40 -7.79
CA ASP A 68 -8.41 -0.76 -9.06
C ASP A 68 -8.91 -1.76 -10.12
N GLY A 69 -9.22 -2.99 -9.69
CA GLY A 69 -9.60 -4.12 -10.54
C GLY A 69 -8.42 -4.89 -11.17
N THR A 70 -7.21 -4.33 -11.20
CA THR A 70 -6.00 -5.02 -11.67
C THR A 70 -5.11 -5.41 -10.49
N TYR A 71 -4.91 -4.46 -9.57
CA TYR A 71 -4.14 -4.60 -8.35
C TYR A 71 -5.02 -4.41 -7.13
N GLY A 72 -4.65 -5.10 -6.04
CA GLY A 72 -5.30 -4.97 -4.74
C GLY A 72 -4.29 -4.68 -3.63
N TRP A 73 -4.70 -3.93 -2.61
CA TRP A 73 -3.88 -3.60 -1.45
C TRP A 73 -4.72 -3.40 -0.21
N ARG A 74 -4.08 -3.59 0.95
CA ARG A 74 -4.64 -3.19 2.23
C ARG A 74 -4.39 -1.69 2.47
N SER A 75 -5.27 -1.03 3.22
CA SER A 75 -5.11 0.40 3.56
C SER A 75 -3.85 0.71 4.37
N ASP A 76 -3.32 -0.25 5.13
CA ASP A 76 -2.06 -0.10 5.86
C ASP A 76 -0.84 -0.01 4.94
N VAL A 77 -0.87 -0.57 3.73
CA VAL A 77 0.17 -0.34 2.71
C VAL A 77 0.29 1.16 2.40
N ILE A 78 -0.83 1.87 2.28
CA ILE A 78 -0.85 3.33 2.07
C ILE A 78 -0.18 4.05 3.25
N TYR A 79 -0.47 3.60 4.48
CA TYR A 79 0.14 4.14 5.69
C TYR A 79 1.66 3.99 5.67
N TYR A 80 2.18 2.81 5.31
CA TYR A 80 3.63 2.57 5.27
C TYR A 80 4.33 3.34 4.14
N VAL A 81 3.70 3.47 2.97
CA VAL A 81 4.23 4.33 1.89
C VAL A 81 4.27 5.79 2.34
N GLU A 82 3.21 6.28 2.99
CA GLU A 82 3.09 7.67 3.43
C GLU A 82 4.07 8.01 4.55
N LYS A 83 4.13 7.18 5.61
CA LYS A 83 4.90 7.46 6.83
C LYS A 83 6.36 6.99 6.76
N TYR A 84 6.64 5.88 6.08
CA TYR A 84 7.94 5.21 6.13
C TYR A 84 8.65 5.09 4.79
N ASP A 85 8.11 5.72 3.73
CA ASP A 85 8.64 5.60 2.38
C ASP A 85 8.85 4.13 1.96
N MET A 86 7.83 3.30 2.24
CA MET A 86 7.83 1.91 1.80
C MET A 86 7.86 1.83 0.27
N ALA A 87 8.81 1.07 -0.27
CA ALA A 87 8.88 0.76 -1.68
C ALA A 87 7.65 -0.03 -2.15
N LEU A 88 7.24 0.23 -3.38
CA LEU A 88 6.24 -0.56 -4.10
C LEU A 88 6.87 -1.16 -5.36
N PRO A 89 6.32 -2.26 -5.89
CA PRO A 89 6.78 -2.81 -7.16
C PRO A 89 6.73 -1.75 -8.26
N GLU A 90 7.80 -1.63 -9.04
CA GLU A 90 7.95 -0.60 -10.07
C GLU A 90 6.84 -0.69 -11.13
N GLU A 91 6.42 -1.90 -11.50
CA GLU A 91 5.33 -2.13 -12.43
C GLU A 91 3.98 -1.58 -11.92
N PHE A 92 3.76 -1.60 -10.61
CA PHE A 92 2.56 -1.02 -10.00
C PHE A 92 2.63 0.51 -10.06
N VAL A 93 3.77 1.09 -9.69
CA VAL A 93 3.98 2.54 -9.73
C VAL A 93 3.76 3.07 -11.17
N GLN A 94 4.33 2.39 -12.17
CA GLN A 94 4.15 2.76 -13.58
C GLN A 94 2.70 2.65 -14.03
N HIS A 95 1.99 1.58 -13.64
CA HIS A 95 0.57 1.42 -13.93
C HIS A 95 -0.24 2.59 -13.35
N VAL A 96 -0.04 2.94 -12.08
CA VAL A 96 -0.73 4.06 -11.42
C VAL A 96 -0.47 5.38 -12.16
N LEU A 97 0.80 5.68 -12.45
CA LEU A 97 1.15 6.93 -13.15
C LEU A 97 0.57 7.00 -14.56
N SER A 98 0.42 5.86 -15.24
CA SER A 98 -0.27 5.80 -16.54
C SER A 98 -1.76 6.14 -16.42
N LYS A 99 -2.42 5.74 -15.33
CA LYS A 99 -3.85 6.02 -15.09
C LYS A 99 -4.08 7.47 -14.70
N VAL A 100 -3.23 8.03 -13.86
CA VAL A 100 -3.32 9.43 -13.44
C VAL A 100 -3.16 10.38 -14.64
N LYS A 101 -2.26 10.07 -15.58
CA LYS A 101 -2.09 10.87 -16.81
C LYS A 101 -3.32 10.87 -17.71
N LYS A 102 -4.03 9.73 -17.81
CA LYS A 102 -5.26 9.61 -18.63
C LYS A 102 -6.45 10.41 -18.08
N ILE A 103 -6.45 10.78 -16.81
CA ILE A 103 -7.52 11.57 -16.19
C ILE A 103 -7.31 13.08 -16.41
N GLN A 104 -6.12 13.49 -16.84
CA GLN A 104 -5.76 14.89 -17.08
C GLN A 104 -5.72 15.27 -18.57
N ALA A 105 -6.02 14.34 -19.47
CA ALA A 105 -6.12 14.52 -20.92
C ALA A 105 -7.58 14.42 -21.35
#